data_AF-A0A7W7IS04-F1
#
_entry.id   AF-A0A7W7IS04-F1
#
_cell.length_a   1.000
_cell.length_b   1.000
_cell.length_c   1.000
_cell.angle_alpha   90.00
_cell.angle_beta   90.00
_cell.angle_gamma   90.00
#
_symmetry.space_group_name_H-M   'P 1'
#
loop_
_entity.id
_entity.type
_entity.pdbx_description
1 polymer ?
#
loop_
_entity_poly.entity_id
_entity_poly.type
_entity_poly.pdbx_seq_one_letter_code
_entity_poly.pdbx_strand_id
1 'polypeptide(L)'
;MSQTDDIVAEIRRDLAMAAEVLMAASEAGLRDVALLRQGDDTALARIENGFLSVLEACAFEDLIGQRLAQLQGAAAADSLENGPARHGQGLDQAAADDLFDA
;
A
#
# COMPACT_ATOMS: atom_id res chain seq x y z
N MET A 1 17.01 -4.76 22.37
CA MET A 1 16.14 -5.20 21.27
C MET A 1 17.00 -5.38 20.04
N SER A 2 16.76 -6.42 19.25
CA SER A 2 17.51 -6.66 18.01
C SER A 2 17.07 -5.65 16.95
N GLN A 3 17.98 -5.27 16.04
CA GLN A 3 17.65 -4.41 14.89
C GLN A 3 16.46 -4.97 14.06
N THR A 4 16.31 -6.30 14.02
CA THR A 4 15.19 -6.97 13.36
C THR A 4 13.86 -6.74 14.09
N ASP A 5 13.87 -6.67 15.43
CA ASP A 5 12.65 -6.47 16.22
C ASP A 5 12.09 -5.05 15.99
N ASP A 6 12.98 -4.07 15.86
CA ASP A 6 12.62 -2.67 15.60
C ASP A 6 11.99 -2.51 14.21
N ILE A 7 12.57 -3.15 13.18
CA ILE A 7 12.04 -3.14 11.81
C ILE A 7 10.66 -3.82 11.75
N VAL A 8 10.47 -4.95 12.43
CA VAL A 8 9.18 -5.63 12.49
C VAL A 8 8.12 -4.77 13.21
N ALA A 9 8.51 -4.04 14.26
CA ALA A 9 7.60 -3.15 14.96
C ALA A 9 7.17 -1.95 14.10
N GLU A 10 8.08 -1.39 13.31
CA GLU A 10 7.79 -0.32 12.34
C GLU A 10 6.84 -0.80 11.25
N ILE A 11 7.13 -1.94 10.63
CA ILE A 11 6.27 -2.58 9.62
C ILE A 11 4.84 -2.79 10.15
N ARG A 12 4.69 -3.27 11.39
CA ARG A 12 3.37 -3.49 11.99
C ARG A 12 2.61 -2.19 12.23
N ARG A 13 3.32 -1.10 12.55
CA ARG A 13 2.72 0.22 12.71
C ARG A 13 2.21 0.73 11.36
N ASP A 14 3.01 0.60 10.31
CA ASP A 14 2.61 1.06 8.99
C ASP A 14 1.41 0.27 8.44
N LEU A 15 1.38 -1.04 8.71
CA LEU A 15 0.22 -1.88 8.36
C LEU A 15 -1.05 -1.45 9.10
N ALA A 16 -0.94 -1.11 10.39
CA ALA A 16 -2.08 -0.58 11.14
C ALA A 16 -2.57 0.76 10.57
N MET A 17 -1.66 1.65 10.15
CA MET A 17 -2.02 2.91 9.49
C MET A 17 -2.73 2.67 8.15
N ALA A 18 -2.28 1.72 7.33
CA ALA A 18 -2.94 1.36 6.09
C ALA A 18 -4.37 0.85 6.32
N ALA A 19 -4.57 0.03 7.36
CA ALA A 19 -5.90 -0.44 7.76
C ALA A 19 -6.82 0.71 8.20
N GLU A 20 -6.30 1.71 8.92
CA GLU A 20 -7.07 2.91 9.27
C GLU A 20 -7.47 3.72 8.03
N VAL A 21 -6.57 3.90 7.06
CA VAL A 21 -6.87 4.57 5.79
C VAL A 21 -7.97 3.83 5.03
N LEU A 22 -7.89 2.50 4.95
CA LEU A 22 -8.91 1.65 4.32
C LEU A 22 -10.29 1.83 4.96
N MET A 23 -10.37 1.79 6.28
CA MET A 23 -11.63 1.98 7.01
C MET A 23 -12.18 3.39 6.80
N ALA A 24 -11.34 4.41 6.95
CA ALA A 24 -11.76 5.81 6.79
C ALA A 24 -12.27 6.11 5.37
N ALA A 25 -11.57 5.63 4.34
CA ALA A 25 -11.97 5.77 2.95
C ALA A 25 -13.28 5.02 2.65
N SER A 26 -13.44 3.81 3.20
CA SER A 26 -14.66 3.01 3.04
C SER A 26 -15.87 3.68 3.71
N GLU A 27 -15.71 4.21 4.93
CA GLU A 27 -16.76 4.95 5.63
C GLU A 27 -17.14 6.25 4.90
N ALA A 28 -16.16 6.99 4.38
CA ALA A 28 -16.40 8.16 3.56
C ALA A 28 -17.17 7.81 2.28
N GLY A 29 -16.76 6.77 1.56
CA GLY A 29 -17.43 6.30 0.36
C GLY A 29 -18.89 5.90 0.61
N LEU A 30 -19.18 5.20 1.72
CA LEU A 30 -20.55 4.86 2.10
C LEU A 30 -21.44 6.09 2.34
N ARG A 31 -20.89 7.15 2.94
CA ARG A 31 -21.59 8.43 3.11
C ARG A 31 -21.82 9.12 1.76
N ASP A 32 -20.81 9.12 0.89
CA ASP A 32 -20.90 9.74 -0.43
C ASP A 32 -21.87 9.02 -1.36
N VAL A 33 -22.07 7.70 -1.24
CA VAL A 33 -23.10 6.97 -2.01
C VAL A 33 -24.50 7.51 -1.69
N ALA A 34 -24.77 7.91 -0.45
CA ALA A 34 -26.05 8.51 -0.08
C ALA A 34 -26.24 9.90 -0.69
N LEU A 35 -25.15 10.68 -0.83
CA LEU A 35 -25.15 12.00 -1.47
C LEU A 35 -25.29 11.90 -2.98
N LEU A 36 -24.61 10.94 -3.61
CA LEU A 36 -24.73 10.66 -5.04
C LEU A 36 -26.18 10.32 -5.43
N ARG A 37 -26.88 9.52 -4.60
CA ARG A 37 -28.31 9.21 -4.79
C ARG A 37 -29.22 10.43 -4.68
N GLN A 38 -28.76 11.49 -4.03
CA GLN A 38 -29.47 12.77 -3.91
C GLN A 38 -29.12 13.74 -5.05
N GLY A 39 -28.29 13.32 -6.00
CA GLY A 39 -27.88 14.12 -7.16
C GLY A 39 -26.67 15.02 -6.91
N ASP A 40 -25.87 14.76 -5.87
CA ASP A 40 -24.57 15.42 -5.70
C ASP A 40 -23.53 14.76 -6.61
N ASP A 41 -23.30 15.37 -7.79
CA ASP A 41 -22.32 14.89 -8.77
C ASP A 41 -20.87 14.94 -8.24
N THR A 42 -20.58 15.77 -7.22
CA THR A 42 -19.24 15.82 -6.62
C THR A 42 -18.95 14.60 -5.74
N ALA A 43 -19.99 13.87 -5.31
CA ALA A 43 -19.85 12.64 -4.55
C ALA A 43 -19.22 11.50 -5.38
N LEU A 44 -19.46 11.47 -6.70
CA LEU A 44 -18.86 10.46 -7.57
C LEU A 44 -17.32 10.58 -7.57
N ALA A 45 -16.81 11.79 -7.78
CA ALA A 45 -15.37 12.05 -7.77
C ALA A 45 -14.74 11.74 -6.40
N ARG A 46 -15.45 11.99 -5.29
CA ARG A 46 -14.96 11.61 -3.94
C ARG A 46 -14.91 10.09 -3.75
N ILE A 47 -15.92 9.36 -4.24
CA ILE A 47 -15.95 7.90 -4.21
C ILE A 47 -14.79 7.32 -5.03
N GLU A 48 -14.56 7.84 -6.25
CA GLU A 48 -13.46 7.42 -7.11
C GLU A 48 -12.10 7.60 -6.42
N ASN A 49 -11.85 8.78 -5.84
CA ASN A 49 -10.63 9.04 -5.08
C ASN A 49 -10.50 8.14 -3.83
N GLY A 50 -11.62 7.85 -3.18
CA GLY A 50 -11.68 6.91 -2.06
C GLY A 50 -11.27 5.49 -2.47
N PHE A 51 -11.73 5.02 -3.63
CA PHE A 51 -11.33 3.72 -4.16
C PHE A 51 -9.85 3.67 -4.56
N LEU A 52 -9.31 4.74 -5.14
CA LEU A 52 -7.86 4.83 -5.40
C LEU A 52 -7.05 4.73 -4.11
N SER A 53 -7.44 5.46 -3.07
CA SER A 53 -6.80 5.39 -1.75
C SER A 53 -6.86 3.98 -1.15
N VAL A 54 -7.99 3.28 -1.34
CA VAL A 54 -8.14 1.87 -0.92
C VAL A 54 -7.20 0.95 -1.69
N LEU A 55 -7.11 1.09 -3.00
CA LEU A 55 -6.22 0.28 -3.84
C LEU A 55 -4.74 0.49 -3.47
N GLU A 56 -4.34 1.74 -3.23
CA GLU A 56 -3.00 2.08 -2.77
C GLU A 56 -2.68 1.44 -1.42
N ALA A 57 -3.60 1.51 -0.46
CA ALA A 57 -3.42 0.89 0.85
C ALA A 57 -3.34 -0.64 0.77
N CYS A 58 -4.11 -1.29 -0.09
CA CYS A 58 -4.01 -2.73 -0.33
C CYS A 58 -2.68 -3.13 -0.99
N ALA A 59 -2.22 -2.35 -1.99
CA ALA A 59 -0.93 -2.60 -2.63
C ALA A 59 0.24 -2.43 -1.64
N PHE A 60 0.14 -1.44 -0.75
CA PHE A 60 1.09 -1.26 0.34
C PHE A 60 1.08 -2.45 1.31
N GLU A 61 -0.09 -2.90 1.75
CA GLU A 61 -0.24 -4.08 2.62
C GLU A 61 0.40 -5.33 2.00
N ASP A 62 0.19 -5.59 0.71
CA ASP A 62 0.78 -6.74 0.02
C ASP A 62 2.32 -6.66 -0.01
N LEU A 63 2.88 -5.52 -0.41
CA LEU A 63 4.33 -5.30 -0.46
C LEU A 63 4.97 -5.49 0.93
N ILE A 64 4.33 -4.95 1.97
CA ILE A 64 4.81 -5.06 3.34
C ILE A 64 4.65 -6.48 3.88
N GLY A 65 3.55 -7.16 3.56
CA GLY A 65 3.32 -8.56 3.90
C GLY A 65 4.41 -9.47 3.32
N GLN A 66 4.79 -9.25 2.05
CA GLN A 66 5.91 -9.95 1.41
C GLN A 66 7.24 -9.69 2.13
N ARG A 67 7.54 -8.43 2.48
CA ARG A 67 8.76 -8.08 3.24
C ARG A 67 8.80 -8.74 4.61
N LEU A 68 7.67 -8.79 5.31
CA LEU A 68 7.58 -9.45 6.61
C LEU A 68 7.81 -10.97 6.48
N ALA A 69 7.21 -11.61 5.47
CA ALA A 69 7.41 -13.03 5.19
C ALA A 69 8.88 -13.37 4.90
N GLN A 70 9.57 -12.52 4.12
CA GLN A 70 11.00 -12.65 3.86
C GLN A 70 11.84 -12.54 5.14
N LEU A 71 11.57 -11.54 5.99
CA LEU A 71 12.27 -11.35 7.27
C LEU A 71 12.05 -12.50 8.25
N GLN A 72 10.91 -13.19 8.15
CA GLN A 72 10.58 -14.37 8.97
C GLN A 72 11.10 -15.69 8.38
N GLY A 73 11.79 -15.65 7.23
CA GLY A 73 12.36 -16.84 6.60
C GLY A 73 11.33 -17.74 5.91
N ALA A 74 10.12 -17.24 5.65
CA ALA A 74 9.10 -17.95 4.87
C ALA A 74 9.44 -17.86 3.37
N ALA A 75 10.38 -18.69 2.91
CA ALA A 75 10.67 -18.86 1.49
C ALA A 75 9.70 -19.89 0.87
N ALA A 76 8.78 -19.42 0.03
CA ALA A 76 8.21 -20.06 -1.19
C ALA A 76 6.89 -19.32 -1.53
N ALA A 77 6.66 -18.77 -2.72
CA ALA A 77 6.84 -19.44 -4.01
C ALA A 77 7.10 -18.48 -5.21
N ASP A 78 7.48 -17.23 -5.00
CA ASP A 78 7.99 -16.40 -6.09
C ASP A 78 9.20 -15.61 -5.60
N SER A 79 10.36 -16.21 -5.84
CA SER A 79 11.64 -15.58 -5.52
C SER A 79 11.82 -14.45 -6.53
N LEU A 80 11.51 -13.21 -6.13
CA LEU A 80 12.19 -12.06 -6.70
C LEU A 80 13.69 -12.35 -6.52
N GLU A 81 14.37 -12.77 -7.59
CA GLU A 81 15.75 -13.29 -7.54
C GLU A 81 16.75 -12.25 -6.99
N ASN A 82 16.33 -10.99 -6.97
CA ASN A 82 17.00 -9.92 -6.29
C ASN A 82 16.31 -9.76 -4.93
N GLY A 83 16.98 -10.18 -3.85
CA GLY A 83 16.50 -9.96 -2.48
C GLY A 83 16.12 -8.50 -2.19
N PRO A 84 15.51 -8.21 -1.03
CA PRO A 84 14.93 -6.89 -0.75
C PRO A 84 15.95 -5.77 -0.93
N ALA A 85 15.62 -4.81 -1.79
CA ALA A 85 16.43 -3.62 -1.98
C ALA A 85 16.48 -2.83 -0.65
N ARG A 86 17.68 -2.43 -0.21
CA ARG A 86 17.84 -1.57 0.97
C ARG A 86 17.22 -0.20 0.72
N HIS A 87 16.98 0.58 1.78
CA HIS A 87 16.59 1.98 1.62
C HIS A 87 17.62 2.74 0.75
N GLY A 88 17.18 3.36 -0.34
CA GLY A 88 18.04 3.97 -1.35
C GLY A 88 18.62 3.01 -2.40
N GLN A 89 18.14 1.76 -2.44
CA GLN A 89 18.36 0.79 -3.51
C GLN A 89 17.03 0.51 -4.20
N GLY A 90 17.08 0.25 -5.51
CA GLY A 90 15.91 0.20 -6.38
C GLY A 90 15.95 1.33 -7.40
N LEU A 91 15.16 1.21 -8.46
CA LEU A 91 14.93 2.31 -9.38
C LEU A 91 13.91 3.25 -8.71
N ASP A 92 14.20 4.54 -8.69
CA ASP A 92 13.15 5.52 -8.49
C ASP A 92 12.29 5.59 -9.76
N GLN A 93 11.16 6.32 -9.69
CA GLN A 93 10.23 6.39 -10.81
C GLN A 93 10.92 6.93 -12.07
N ALA A 94 11.81 7.91 -11.93
CA ALA A 94 12.55 8.46 -13.06
C ALA A 94 13.49 7.43 -13.70
N ALA A 95 14.23 6.67 -12.89
CA ALA A 95 15.11 5.61 -13.35
C ALA A 95 14.35 4.39 -13.90
N ALA A 96 13.10 4.17 -13.47
CA ALA A 96 12.22 3.16 -14.03
C ALA A 96 11.70 3.60 -15.40
N ASP A 97 11.25 4.85 -15.52
CA ASP A 97 10.76 5.43 -16.78
C ASP A 97 11.87 5.39 -17.85
N ASP A 98 13.09 5.82 -17.50
CA ASP A 98 14.28 5.76 -18.39
C ASP A 98 14.61 4.33 -18.87
N LEU A 99 14.30 3.30 -18.08
CA LEU A 99 14.59 1.91 -18.43
C LEU A 99 13.58 1.33 -19.45
N PHE A 100 12.33 1.77 -19.39
CA PHE A 100 11.25 1.26 -20.25
C PHE A 100 10.99 2.11 -21.49
N ASP A 101 11.49 3.35 -21.52
CA ASP A 101 11.40 4.26 -22.66
C ASP A 101 12.63 4.23 -23.61
N ALA A 102 13.55 3.26 -23.43
CA ALA A 102 14.77 3.08 -24.24
C ALA A 102 14.60 2.22 -25.51
#